data_AF-A0A9E1GSL2-F1
#
_entry.id   AF-A0A9E1GSL2-F1
#
_cell.length_a   1.000
_cell.length_b   1.000
_cell.length_c   1.000
_cell.angle_alpha   90.00
_cell.angle_beta   90.00
_cell.angle_gamma   90.00
#
_symmetry.space_group_name_H-M   'P 1'
#
loop_
_entity.id
_entity.type
_entity.pdbx_description
1 polymer ?
#
loop_
_entity_poly.entity_id
_entity_poly.type
_entity_poly.pdbx_seq_one_letter_code
_entity_poly.pdbx_strand_id
1 'polypeptide(L)'
;MQESNLLMYTTEDGLTKIEATFVNDTVWLSIEQMAELFQRDRSVIGKHIRNIFKEGELKKESVWAKFAHTADDGKTYQVDYYNLDVIISVGYRVKSLRGTQFRIWATNILKEYMQKGFVLDDDRLKRLGGGNYFDELLERIRDIRSSEKVFWRKVLEIYATSIDYDPRAESSILFFKQVQNKMHWAAHKHTAAEVKEI
;
A
#
# COMPACT_ATOMS: atom_id res chain seq x y z
N MET A 1 18.70 14.40 13.13
CA MET A 1 17.74 13.75 12.22
C MET A 1 16.45 13.60 12.99
N GLN A 2 15.49 14.48 12.74
CA GLN A 2 14.27 14.58 13.52
C GLN A 2 13.10 14.72 12.56
N GLU A 3 12.66 13.58 12.03
CA GLU A 3 11.31 13.41 11.48
C GLU A 3 10.73 12.13 12.08
N SER A 4 10.53 12.14 13.40
CA SER A 4 9.68 11.17 14.06
C SER A 4 8.23 11.63 13.90
N ASN A 5 7.61 11.26 12.78
CA ASN A 5 6.17 11.38 12.62
C ASN A 5 5.53 10.32 13.52
N LEU A 6 5.11 10.74 14.70
CA LEU A 6 4.44 9.91 15.69
C LEU A 6 3.02 9.60 15.20
N LEU A 7 2.77 8.35 14.81
CA LEU A 7 1.42 7.92 14.43
C LEU A 7 0.76 7.25 15.64
N MET A 8 -0.42 7.71 16.04
CA MET A 8 -1.25 6.98 17.00
C MET A 8 -2.03 5.89 16.27
N TYR A 9 -1.62 4.63 16.45
CA TYR A 9 -2.41 3.49 16.05
C TYR A 9 -3.46 3.20 17.12
N THR A 10 -4.73 3.22 16.73
CA THR A 10 -5.84 2.84 17.62
C THR A 10 -6.38 1.48 17.16
N THR A 11 -6.49 0.51 18.06
CA THR A 11 -7.15 -0.76 17.76
C THR A 11 -8.61 -0.56 17.35
N GLU A 12 -9.20 -1.49 16.58
CA GLU A 12 -10.58 -1.37 16.07
C GLU A 12 -11.64 -1.11 17.16
N ASP A 13 -11.36 -1.51 18.41
CA ASP A 13 -12.24 -1.28 19.57
C ASP A 13 -11.94 0.03 20.34
N GLY A 14 -10.99 0.85 19.88
CA GLY A 14 -10.63 2.12 20.54
C GLY A 14 -9.76 1.98 21.78
N LEU A 15 -9.48 0.76 22.25
CA LEU A 15 -8.94 0.52 23.60
C LEU A 15 -7.43 0.67 23.72
N THR A 16 -6.68 0.48 22.64
CA THR A 16 -5.21 0.50 22.68
C THR A 16 -4.70 1.56 21.73
N LYS A 17 -4.01 2.57 22.28
CA LYS A 17 -3.37 3.66 21.53
C LYS A 17 -1.87 3.47 21.62
N ILE A 18 -1.24 3.20 20.49
CA ILE A 18 0.20 2.96 20.45
C ILE A 18 0.83 4.04 19.61
N GLU A 19 1.79 4.72 20.24
CA GLU A 19 2.69 5.61 19.59
C GLU A 19 3.66 4.81 18.72
N ALA A 20 3.57 4.98 17.41
CA ALA A 20 4.42 4.31 16.45
C ALA A 20 5.37 5.31 15.80
N THR A 21 6.64 4.91 15.65
CA THR A 21 7.64 5.74 14.98
C THR A 21 7.62 5.45 13.49
N PHE A 22 7.39 6.47 12.65
CA PHE A 22 7.41 6.34 11.20
C PHE A 22 8.73 6.89 10.63
N VAL A 23 9.53 6.05 9.99
CA VAL A 23 10.83 6.42 9.39
C VAL A 23 11.00 5.65 8.08
N ASN A 24 11.38 6.35 7.01
CA ASN A 24 11.58 5.78 5.66
C ASN A 24 10.36 4.97 5.18
N ASP A 25 9.17 5.57 5.26
CA ASP A 25 7.91 4.98 4.81
C ASP A 25 7.51 3.65 5.48
N THR A 26 8.12 3.33 6.62
CA THR A 26 7.77 2.15 7.40
C THR A 26 7.59 2.46 8.88
N VAL A 27 6.81 1.61 9.53
CA VAL A 27 6.49 1.68 10.96
C VAL A 27 7.55 0.91 11.73
N TRP A 28 8.01 1.50 12.83
CA TRP A 28 8.97 0.91 13.75
C TRP A 28 8.37 0.82 15.15
N LEU A 29 8.44 -0.35 15.76
CA LEU A 29 8.02 -0.60 17.14
C LEU A 29 9.12 -1.30 17.94
N SER A 30 9.24 -0.92 19.21
CA SER A 30 10.03 -1.64 20.21
C SER A 30 9.30 -2.91 20.68
N ILE A 31 10.01 -3.76 21.43
CA ILE A 31 9.40 -4.94 22.08
C ILE A 31 8.29 -4.54 23.05
N GLU A 32 8.43 -3.40 23.74
CA GLU A 32 7.42 -2.90 24.67
C GLU A 32 6.14 -2.51 23.93
N GLN A 33 6.27 -1.73 22.86
CA GLN A 33 5.11 -1.32 22.04
C GLN A 33 4.43 -2.53 21.37
N MET A 34 5.19 -3.53 20.92
CA MET A 34 4.60 -4.77 20.39
C MET A 34 3.92 -5.61 21.48
N ALA A 35 4.46 -5.61 22.70
CA ALA A 35 3.84 -6.28 23.84
C ALA A 35 2.48 -5.66 24.17
N GLU A 36 2.39 -4.33 24.16
CA GLU A 36 1.13 -3.60 24.32
C GLU A 36 0.17 -3.87 23.16
N LEU A 37 0.63 -3.76 21.90
CA LEU A 37 -0.16 -4.00 20.68
C LEU A 37 -0.84 -5.35 20.69
N PHE A 38 -0.07 -6.40 20.98
CA PHE A 38 -0.56 -7.75 20.93
C PHE A 38 -1.04 -8.27 22.29
N GLN A 39 -1.06 -7.43 23.33
CA GLN A 39 -1.44 -7.79 24.70
C GLN A 39 -0.74 -9.08 25.15
N ARG A 40 0.59 -9.05 25.10
CA ARG A 40 1.46 -10.17 25.46
C ARG A 40 2.69 -9.72 26.20
N ASP A 41 3.24 -10.62 27.01
CA ASP A 41 4.47 -10.34 27.73
C ASP A 41 5.64 -10.08 26.77
N ARG A 42 6.49 -9.13 27.14
CA ARG A 42 7.72 -8.80 26.41
C ARG A 42 8.61 -10.01 26.15
N SER A 43 8.65 -10.96 27.09
CA SER A 43 9.42 -12.20 26.97
C SER A 43 8.92 -13.09 25.83
N VAL A 44 7.61 -13.10 25.59
CA VAL A 44 6.97 -13.84 24.49
C VAL A 44 7.27 -13.17 23.15
N ILE A 45 7.12 -11.84 23.07
CA ILE A 45 7.49 -11.06 21.88
C ILE A 45 8.97 -11.27 21.54
N GLY A 46 9.86 -11.11 22.52
CA GLY A 46 11.29 -11.33 22.34
C GLY A 46 11.65 -12.78 21.96
N LYS A 47 10.86 -13.77 22.39
CA LYS A 47 11.01 -15.16 21.92
C LYS A 47 10.64 -15.28 20.44
N HIS A 48 9.53 -14.70 20.00
CA HIS A 48 9.13 -14.74 18.59
C HIS A 48 10.14 -14.07 17.68
N ILE A 49 10.63 -12.88 18.04
CA ILE A 49 11.67 -12.15 17.28
C ILE A 49 12.96 -12.97 17.16
N ARG A 50 13.43 -13.57 18.26
CA ARG A 50 14.62 -14.43 18.22
C ARG A 50 14.42 -15.63 17.29
N ASN A 51 13.23 -16.24 17.32
CA ASN A 51 12.92 -17.36 16.44
C ASN A 51 12.86 -16.94 14.97
N ILE A 52 12.26 -15.79 14.64
CA ILE A 52 12.21 -15.24 13.28
C ILE A 52 13.62 -15.14 12.68
N PHE A 53 14.58 -14.57 13.43
CA PHE A 53 15.96 -14.48 12.97
C PHE A 53 16.69 -15.83 12.94
N LYS A 54 16.43 -16.71 13.92
CA LYS A 54 17.05 -18.03 13.97
C LYS A 54 16.60 -18.92 12.81
N GLU A 55 15.33 -18.82 12.42
CA GLU A 55 14.74 -19.56 11.30
C GLU A 55 15.13 -18.96 9.94
N GLY A 56 15.74 -17.77 9.92
CA GLY A 56 16.12 -17.08 8.69
C GLY A 56 14.95 -16.49 7.91
N GLU A 57 13.78 -16.34 8.54
CA GLU A 57 12.60 -15.72 7.92
C GLU A 57 12.89 -14.26 7.54
N LEU A 58 13.57 -13.53 8.42
CA LEU A 58 14.03 -12.16 8.18
C LEU A 58 15.53 -12.05 8.49
N LYS A 59 16.21 -11.15 7.78
CA LYS A 59 17.62 -10.81 8.02
C LYS A 59 17.70 -9.60 8.95
N LYS A 60 18.52 -9.69 9.99
CA LYS A 60 18.53 -8.70 11.08
C LYS A 60 18.96 -7.30 10.60
N GLU A 61 19.84 -7.22 9.60
CA GLU A 61 20.47 -5.99 9.15
C GLU A 61 19.49 -5.01 8.49
N SER A 62 18.36 -5.49 7.96
CA SER A 62 17.38 -4.67 7.23
C SER A 62 16.13 -4.31 8.04
N VAL A 63 15.88 -5.01 9.15
CA VAL A 63 14.61 -4.92 9.90
C VAL A 63 14.75 -4.48 11.35
N TRP A 64 15.98 -4.17 11.77
CA TRP A 64 16.31 -3.78 13.14
C TRP A 64 17.16 -2.52 13.16
N ALA A 65 16.81 -1.58 14.04
CA ALA A 65 17.55 -0.36 14.27
C ALA A 65 17.60 -0.03 15.76
N LYS A 66 18.66 0.69 16.17
CA LYS A 66 18.74 1.29 17.51
C LYS A 66 18.36 2.74 17.43
N PHE A 67 17.38 3.14 18.22
CA PHE A 67 17.03 4.55 18.38
C PHE A 67 17.48 5.02 19.77
N ALA A 68 18.05 6.22 19.80
CA ALA A 68 18.43 6.89 21.04
C ALA A 68 17.16 7.40 21.73
N HIS A 69 16.93 6.95 22.96
CA HIS A 69 15.86 7.43 23.82
C HIS A 69 16.48 8.15 25.03
N THR A 70 16.24 9.45 25.16
CA THR A 70 16.64 10.19 26.37
C THR A 70 15.54 10.04 27.40
N ALA A 71 15.84 9.46 28.55
CA ALA A 71 14.89 9.36 29.64
C ALA A 71 14.90 10.63 30.50
N ASP A 72 13.89 10.79 31.37
CA ASP A 72 13.75 11.94 32.27
C ASP A 72 14.92 12.11 33.25
N ASP A 73 15.74 11.06 33.42
CA ASP A 73 16.98 11.09 34.20
C ASP A 73 18.18 11.71 33.45
N GLY A 74 17.97 12.19 32.22
CA GLY A 74 18.98 12.78 31.36
C GLY A 74 19.93 11.77 30.70
N LYS A 75 19.72 10.46 30.90
CA LYS A 75 20.53 9.40 30.29
C LYS A 75 19.93 8.96 28.96
N THR A 76 20.81 8.77 27.97
CA THR A 76 20.43 8.24 26.67
C THR A 76 20.56 6.71 26.69
N TYR A 77 19.44 6.02 26.54
CA TYR A 77 19.39 4.58 26.37
C TYR A 77 19.23 4.25 24.88
N GLN A 78 19.91 3.20 24.43
CA GLN A 78 19.72 2.66 23.08
C GLN A 78 18.64 1.60 23.15
N VAL A 79 17.50 1.84 22.50
CA VAL A 79 16.38 0.91 22.47
C VAL A 79 16.33 0.26 21.09
N ASP A 80 16.13 -1.05 21.07
CA ASP A 80 15.95 -1.83 19.84
C ASP A 80 14.53 -1.64 19.29
N TYR A 81 14.43 -1.25 18.02
CA TYR A 81 13.19 -1.16 17.27
C TYR A 81 13.22 -2.11 16.08
N TYR A 82 12.03 -2.52 15.68
CA TYR A 82 11.79 -3.50 14.62
C TYR A 82 10.77 -2.94 13.64
N ASN A 83 11.04 -3.13 12.35
CA ASN A 83 10.21 -2.59 11.27
C ASN A 83 8.88 -3.36 11.11
N LEU A 84 8.07 -2.91 10.16
CA LEU A 84 6.77 -3.51 9.84
C LEU A 84 6.83 -5.02 9.55
N ASP A 85 7.88 -5.52 8.89
CA ASP A 85 7.99 -6.95 8.56
C ASP A 85 8.06 -7.81 9.82
N VAL A 86 8.88 -7.41 10.80
CA VAL A 86 8.97 -8.11 12.08
C VAL A 86 7.65 -8.02 12.84
N ILE A 87 6.99 -6.85 12.82
CA ILE A 87 5.70 -6.65 13.49
C ILE A 87 4.64 -7.59 12.91
N ILE A 88 4.59 -7.73 11.57
CA ILE A 88 3.69 -8.65 10.87
C ILE A 88 4.01 -10.10 11.28
N SER A 89 5.27 -10.54 11.17
CA SER A 89 5.67 -11.91 11.53
C SER A 89 5.34 -12.25 12.98
N VAL A 90 5.57 -11.32 13.92
CA VAL A 90 5.17 -11.47 15.33
C VAL A 90 3.65 -11.58 15.45
N GLY A 91 2.89 -10.68 14.81
CA GLY A 91 1.42 -10.69 14.86
C GLY A 91 0.79 -12.01 14.40
N TYR A 92 1.38 -12.67 13.40
CA TYR A 92 0.95 -14.00 12.96
C TYR A 92 1.27 -15.11 13.97
N ARG A 93 2.37 -15.00 14.72
CA ARG A 93 2.82 -16.04 15.68
C ARG A 93 2.23 -15.87 17.09
N VAL A 94 1.78 -14.66 17.44
CA VAL A 94 1.26 -14.37 18.78
C VAL A 94 -0.15 -14.97 18.97
N LYS A 95 -0.30 -15.74 20.06
CA LYS A 95 -1.58 -16.34 20.45
C LYS A 95 -2.37 -15.42 21.39
N SER A 96 -2.83 -14.24 21.00
CA SER A 96 -3.73 -13.40 21.83
C SER A 96 -5.02 -13.05 21.10
N LEU A 97 -6.00 -12.47 21.80
CA LEU A 97 -7.19 -11.91 21.17
C LEU A 97 -6.80 -10.86 20.12
N ARG A 98 -5.88 -9.96 20.47
CA ARG A 98 -5.28 -8.98 19.55
C ARG A 98 -4.59 -9.60 18.35
N GLY A 99 -3.78 -10.63 18.57
CA GLY A 99 -3.15 -11.38 17.47
C GLY A 99 -4.18 -12.03 16.55
N THR A 100 -5.29 -12.53 17.10
CA THR A 100 -6.41 -13.08 16.31
C THR A 100 -7.09 -11.99 15.49
N GLN A 101 -7.42 -10.84 16.09
CA GLN A 101 -8.00 -9.69 15.37
C GLN A 101 -7.07 -9.21 14.25
N PHE A 102 -5.77 -9.06 14.54
CA PHE A 102 -4.77 -8.69 13.55
C PHE A 102 -4.76 -9.66 12.34
N ARG A 103 -4.79 -10.97 12.60
CA ARG A 103 -4.84 -11.97 11.51
C ARG A 103 -6.14 -11.92 10.72
N ILE A 104 -7.29 -11.69 11.38
CA ILE A 104 -8.58 -11.54 10.70
C ILE A 104 -8.53 -10.32 9.77
N TRP A 105 -8.08 -9.17 10.30
CA TRP A 105 -7.90 -7.94 9.54
C TRP A 105 -6.98 -8.14 8.33
N ALA A 106 -5.78 -8.67 8.54
CA ALA A 106 -4.81 -8.91 7.47
C ALA A 106 -5.35 -9.89 6.41
N THR A 107 -6.07 -10.92 6.84
CA THR A 107 -6.72 -11.88 5.93
C THR A 107 -7.82 -11.21 5.10
N ASN A 108 -8.60 -10.29 5.67
CA ASN A 108 -9.64 -9.57 4.95
C ASN A 108 -9.03 -8.64 3.89
N ILE A 109 -7.94 -7.95 4.20
CA ILE A 109 -7.17 -7.16 3.23
C ILE A 109 -6.70 -8.04 2.06
N LEU A 110 -6.09 -9.19 2.35
CA LEU A 110 -5.64 -10.11 1.31
C LEU A 110 -6.80 -10.64 0.46
N LYS A 111 -7.93 -10.98 1.08
CA LYS A 111 -9.14 -11.43 0.37
C LYS A 111 -9.70 -10.35 -0.55
N GLU A 112 -9.78 -9.12 -0.06
CA GLU A 112 -10.25 -7.99 -0.85
C GLU A 112 -9.33 -7.73 -2.03
N TYR A 113 -8.01 -7.74 -1.81
CA TYR A 113 -7.02 -7.63 -2.88
C TYR A 113 -7.19 -8.74 -3.92
N MET A 114 -7.35 -9.99 -3.48
CA MET A 114 -7.54 -11.13 -4.39
C MET A 114 -8.84 -11.04 -5.21
N GLN A 115 -9.90 -10.44 -4.66
CA GLN A 115 -11.17 -10.29 -5.36
C GLN A 115 -11.20 -9.08 -6.31
N LYS A 116 -10.72 -7.92 -5.83
CA LYS A 116 -10.87 -6.64 -6.53
C LYS A 116 -9.61 -6.21 -7.31
N GLY A 117 -8.45 -6.77 -6.96
CA GLY A 117 -7.15 -6.34 -7.46
C GLY A 117 -6.57 -5.10 -6.76
N PHE A 118 -7.25 -4.57 -5.74
CA PHE A 118 -6.80 -3.41 -4.96
C PHE A 118 -7.41 -3.42 -3.55
N VAL A 119 -6.80 -2.66 -2.63
CA VAL A 119 -7.31 -2.38 -1.27
C VAL A 119 -7.11 -0.89 -1.00
N LEU A 120 -8.09 -0.22 -0.40
CA LEU A 120 -8.04 1.20 -0.06
C LEU A 120 -8.44 1.40 1.40
N ASP A 121 -7.75 2.34 2.05
CA ASP A 121 -8.17 2.88 3.35
C ASP A 121 -8.99 4.15 3.09
N ASP A 122 -10.30 3.98 2.90
CA ASP A 122 -11.21 5.06 2.53
C ASP A 122 -11.24 6.18 3.57
N ASP A 123 -11.16 5.85 4.87
CA ASP A 123 -11.23 6.83 5.94
C ASP A 123 -9.95 7.66 6.01
N ARG A 124 -8.78 7.04 5.79
CA ARG A 124 -7.52 7.77 5.64
C ARG A 124 -7.55 8.67 4.40
N LEU A 125 -8.03 8.17 3.26
CA LEU A 125 -8.12 8.95 2.02
C LEU A 125 -9.09 10.14 2.13
N LYS A 126 -10.25 9.96 2.79
CA LYS A 126 -11.21 11.05 3.06
C LYS A 126 -10.62 12.15 3.93
N ARG A 127 -9.66 11.84 4.80
CA ARG A 127 -8.96 12.80 5.66
C ARG A 127 -7.71 13.41 4.98
N LEU A 128 -7.69 13.45 3.65
CA LEU A 128 -6.58 13.93 2.80
C LEU A 128 -5.28 13.12 2.94
N GLY A 129 -5.32 11.92 3.51
CA GLY A 129 -4.25 10.92 3.42
C GLY A 129 -2.90 11.28 4.06
N GLY A 130 -2.76 12.47 4.65
CA GLY A 130 -1.47 12.97 5.14
C GLY A 130 -0.44 13.20 4.04
N GLY A 131 -0.84 13.66 2.84
CA GLY A 131 0.09 13.98 1.74
C GLY A 131 -0.54 13.85 0.35
N ASN A 132 0.30 13.65 -0.68
CA ASN A 132 -0.10 13.54 -2.09
C ASN A 132 -0.69 12.16 -2.47
N TYR A 133 -0.92 11.25 -1.51
CA TYR A 133 -1.38 9.87 -1.78
C TYR A 133 -2.68 9.79 -2.58
N PHE A 134 -3.60 10.73 -2.39
CA PHE A 134 -4.85 10.76 -3.16
C PHE A 134 -4.58 11.11 -4.63
N ASP A 135 -3.69 12.07 -4.88
CA ASP A 135 -3.28 12.46 -6.24
C ASP A 135 -2.48 11.35 -6.92
N GLU A 136 -1.56 10.69 -6.21
CA GLU A 136 -0.84 9.50 -6.70
C GLU A 136 -1.80 8.36 -7.08
N LEU A 137 -2.83 8.12 -6.26
CA LEU A 137 -3.86 7.14 -6.56
C LEU A 137 -4.64 7.52 -7.83
N LEU A 138 -5.00 8.80 -7.99
CA LEU A 138 -5.66 9.29 -9.21
C LEU A 138 -4.78 9.14 -10.44
N GLU A 139 -3.48 9.41 -10.35
CA GLU A 139 -2.52 9.20 -11.43
C GLU A 139 -2.41 7.72 -11.80
N ARG A 140 -2.30 6.83 -10.83
CA ARG A 140 -2.28 5.38 -11.08
C ARG A 140 -3.58 4.89 -11.73
N ILE A 141 -4.74 5.40 -11.31
CA ILE A 141 -6.02 5.09 -11.95
C ILE A 141 -6.04 5.63 -13.39
N ARG A 142 -5.49 6.83 -13.65
CA ARG A 142 -5.38 7.38 -15.01
C ARG A 142 -4.48 6.53 -15.88
N ASP A 143 -3.33 6.08 -15.38
CA ASP A 143 -2.41 5.20 -16.09
C ASP A 143 -3.08 3.86 -16.45
N ILE A 144 -3.73 3.21 -15.47
CA ILE A 144 -4.51 1.98 -15.70
C ILE A 144 -5.61 2.21 -16.75
N ARG A 145 -6.31 3.34 -16.70
CA ARG A 145 -7.34 3.71 -17.69
C ARG A 145 -6.77 4.05 -19.06
N SER A 146 -5.54 4.55 -19.11
CA SER A 146 -4.81 4.85 -20.35
C SER A 146 -4.27 3.60 -21.03
N SER A 147 -4.36 2.42 -20.38
CA SER A 147 -4.21 1.15 -21.08
C SER A 147 -5.12 1.15 -22.30
N GLU A 148 -4.52 1.00 -23.48
CA GLU A 148 -5.11 1.32 -24.78
C GLU A 148 -6.54 0.77 -24.93
N LYS A 149 -6.79 -0.44 -24.43
CA LYS A 149 -8.07 -1.14 -24.54
C LYS A 149 -9.25 -0.41 -23.87
N VAL A 150 -9.05 0.25 -22.73
CA VAL A 150 -10.14 0.93 -21.99
C VAL A 150 -10.35 2.34 -22.53
N PHE A 151 -9.27 3.02 -22.90
CA PHE A 151 -9.33 4.31 -23.61
C PHE A 151 -10.09 4.18 -24.94
N TRP A 152 -9.76 3.17 -25.75
CA TRP A 152 -10.45 2.89 -27.02
C TRP A 152 -11.94 2.60 -26.84
N ARG A 153 -12.32 1.83 -25.81
CA ARG A 153 -13.74 1.58 -25.49
C ARG A 153 -14.51 2.85 -25.18
N LYS A 154 -13.91 3.82 -24.47
CA LYS A 154 -14.58 5.09 -24.16
C LYS A 154 -14.74 6.00 -25.37
N VAL A 155 -13.74 6.06 -26.26
CA VAL A 155 -13.86 6.80 -27.53
C VAL A 155 -14.98 6.19 -28.39
N LEU A 156 -15.06 4.85 -28.45
CA LEU A 156 -16.15 4.14 -29.12
C LEU A 156 -17.52 4.43 -28.48
N GLU A 157 -17.63 4.41 -27.15
CA GLU A 157 -18.88 4.71 -26.44
C GLU A 157 -19.36 6.14 -26.72
N ILE A 158 -18.47 7.14 -26.67
CA ILE A 158 -18.82 8.53 -26.95
C ILE A 158 -19.24 8.69 -28.42
N TYR A 159 -18.48 8.12 -29.35
CA TYR A 159 -18.83 8.22 -30.77
C TYR A 159 -20.14 7.50 -31.09
N ALA A 160 -20.43 6.39 -30.40
CA ALA A 160 -21.71 5.68 -30.51
C ALA A 160 -22.92 6.48 -29.99
N THR A 161 -22.71 7.56 -29.24
CA THR A 161 -23.79 8.49 -28.87
C THR A 161 -24.14 9.49 -29.96
N SER A 162 -23.40 9.53 -31.08
CA SER A 162 -23.81 10.36 -32.21
C SER A 162 -25.06 9.79 -32.86
N ILE A 163 -25.98 10.68 -33.23
CA ILE A 163 -27.28 10.32 -33.82
C ILE A 163 -27.14 9.55 -35.13
N ASP A 164 -26.02 9.75 -35.82
CA ASP A 164 -25.69 9.23 -37.14
C ASP A 164 -24.67 8.07 -37.10
N TYR A 165 -24.38 7.51 -35.92
CA TYR A 165 -23.42 6.44 -35.80
C TYR A 165 -23.91 5.13 -36.42
N ASP A 166 -23.21 4.67 -37.46
CA ASP A 166 -23.27 3.28 -37.94
C ASP A 166 -21.86 2.63 -37.81
N PRO A 167 -21.71 1.57 -36.99
CA PRO A 167 -20.43 0.86 -36.84
C PRO A 167 -19.94 0.16 -38.13
N ARG A 168 -20.81 -0.03 -39.12
CA ARG A 168 -20.47 -0.64 -40.41
C ARG A 168 -20.23 0.39 -41.51
N ALA A 169 -20.51 1.67 -41.27
CA ALA A 169 -20.23 2.71 -42.24
C ALA A 169 -18.70 2.90 -42.42
N GLU A 170 -18.28 3.05 -43.67
CA GLU A 170 -16.88 3.25 -44.03
C GLU A 170 -16.29 4.52 -43.39
N SER A 171 -17.09 5.58 -43.27
CA SER A 171 -16.73 6.83 -42.61
C SER A 171 -16.36 6.63 -41.13
N SER A 172 -17.16 5.86 -40.39
CA SER A 172 -16.91 5.51 -38.99
C SER A 172 -15.61 4.72 -38.85
N ILE A 173 -15.41 3.70 -39.70
CA ILE A 173 -14.21 2.85 -39.68
C ILE A 173 -12.95 3.68 -39.98
N LEU A 174 -13.01 4.58 -40.96
CA LEU A 174 -11.89 5.43 -41.35
C LEU A 174 -11.55 6.45 -40.25
N PHE A 175 -12.57 7.06 -39.65
CA PHE A 175 -12.42 7.97 -38.53
C PHE A 175 -11.68 7.30 -37.35
N PHE A 176 -12.11 6.11 -36.93
CA PHE A 176 -11.46 5.39 -35.84
C PHE A 176 -10.00 5.03 -36.16
N LYS A 177 -9.70 4.57 -37.39
CA LYS A 177 -8.31 4.30 -37.80
C LYS A 177 -7.43 5.55 -37.73
N GLN A 178 -7.96 6.71 -38.13
CA GLN A 178 -7.22 7.97 -38.08
C GLN A 178 -6.99 8.47 -36.65
N VAL A 179 -8.02 8.43 -35.80
CA VAL A 179 -7.91 8.79 -34.38
C VAL A 179 -6.93 7.84 -33.68
N GLN A 180 -7.00 6.54 -33.99
CA GLN A 180 -6.07 5.53 -33.51
C GLN A 180 -4.62 5.86 -33.84
N ASN A 181 -4.31 6.07 -35.11
CA ASN A 181 -2.95 6.40 -35.54
C ASN A 181 -2.42 7.71 -34.92
N LYS A 182 -3.25 8.75 -34.81
CA LYS A 182 -2.84 10.03 -34.21
C LYS A 182 -2.55 9.90 -32.71
N MET A 183 -3.35 9.10 -32.00
CA MET A 183 -3.18 8.88 -30.56
C MET A 183 -1.95 8.01 -30.25
N HIS A 184 -1.75 6.93 -31.00
CA HIS A 184 -0.53 6.12 -30.93
C HIS A 184 0.71 7.00 -31.15
N TRP A 185 0.70 7.84 -32.19
CA TRP A 185 1.80 8.76 -32.45
C TRP A 185 2.03 9.77 -31.31
N ALA A 186 0.97 10.29 -30.71
CA ALA A 186 1.07 11.23 -29.59
C ALA A 186 1.61 10.58 -28.31
N ALA A 187 1.25 9.32 -28.04
CA ALA A 187 1.62 8.61 -26.82
C ALA A 187 3.04 8.04 -26.85
N HIS A 188 3.44 7.43 -27.98
CA HIS A 188 4.70 6.68 -28.06
C HIS A 188 5.47 6.94 -29.37
N LYS A 189 5.11 7.98 -30.15
CA LYS A 189 5.78 8.37 -31.41
C LYS A 189 5.86 7.27 -32.48
N HIS A 190 4.91 6.33 -32.44
CA HIS A 190 4.75 5.28 -33.44
C HIS A 190 3.30 5.24 -33.91
N THR A 191 3.05 4.81 -35.15
CA THR A 191 1.68 4.60 -35.66
C THR A 191 1.12 3.26 -35.21
N ALA A 192 -0.20 3.04 -35.30
CA ALA A 192 -0.81 1.77 -34.84
C ALA A 192 -0.28 0.53 -35.56
N ALA A 193 0.22 0.70 -36.79
CA ALA A 193 0.85 -0.36 -37.57
C ALA A 193 2.23 -0.74 -37.02
N GLU A 194 2.97 0.22 -36.47
CA GLU A 194 4.33 0.05 -35.94
C GLU A 194 4.34 -0.55 -34.53
N VAL A 195 3.27 -0.35 -33.74
CA VAL A 195 3.13 -0.90 -32.38
C VAL A 195 2.83 -2.41 -32.38
N LYS A 196 2.23 -2.93 -33.46
CA LYS A 196 1.81 -4.35 -33.56
C LYS A 196 2.95 -5.32 -33.91
N GLU A 197 4.16 -4.83 -34.20
CA GLU A 197 5.33 -5.64 -34.55
C GLU A 197 6.37 -5.75 -33.41
N ILE A 198 6.05 -5.30 -32.19
CA ILE A 198 6.89 -5.42 -30.99
C ILE A 198 6.28 -6.41 -29.98
#